data_AF-A0A954UX90-F1
#
_entry.id   AF-A0A954UX90-F1
#
_cell.length_a   1.000
_cell.length_b   1.000
_cell.length_c   1.000
_cell.angle_alpha   90.00
_cell.angle_beta   90.00
_cell.angle_gamma   90.00
#
_symmetry.space_group_name_H-M   'P 1'
#
loop_
_entity.id
_entity.type
_entity.pdbx_description
1 polymer ?
#
loop_
_entity_poly.entity_id
_entity_poly.type
_entity_poly.pdbx_seq_one_letter_code
_entity_poly.pdbx_strand_id
1 'polypeptide(L)'
;MSVGEVGSDRQAGRSGTQVTTRTLLGIVVLGTILYVFVGRVRWSEIKSDAAAKATQDDAISQLAQAEQHGVQRDHDLQSIRERLASPDSLNDQQVQDMLQRLQNFETGANERSAGATSLTAAAEELQGDRARNRVRLIEAYDIGRRTETGLASMEEQLAQLTGAFAAMGTSDLGRRIAARDDLVQEYEALAALKVGSFDDIDRWRRQLNALFPRIKLAHEDDQVHATVTQEDIASLRSLETAVSTALEQLMRQQRALSLIEATAKRIDPSPKQLAEVLAERQRERDESYRRQLVETTAAAVREVDAQYAEKIAEEQRRQRELLKQQELEAEKLQTNQRSQELEAIQRQRAELDERIARQKLEDEYRRDMPTINSLLAPFLDNAITQPEGGNPIAKGGVLRPTSLG
;
A
#
# COMPACT_ATOMS: atom_id res chain seq x y z
N MET A 1 -79.73 15.12 -17.74
CA MET A 1 -79.03 16.40 -17.51
C MET A 1 -77.71 16.10 -16.82
N SER A 2 -76.59 16.55 -17.42
CA SER A 2 -75.21 16.63 -16.87
C SER A 2 -74.59 15.29 -16.39
N VAL A 3 -73.79 14.51 -17.13
CA VAL A 3 -72.50 14.75 -17.84
C VAL A 3 -71.51 15.60 -17.04
N GLY A 4 -70.66 14.94 -16.24
CA GLY A 4 -69.49 15.51 -15.59
C GLY A 4 -68.21 15.06 -16.30
N GLU A 5 -67.45 16.04 -16.78
CA GLU A 5 -66.25 15.92 -17.60
C GLU A 5 -65.06 15.28 -16.88
N VAL A 6 -64.32 14.48 -17.65
CA VAL A 6 -62.98 13.96 -17.34
C VAL A 6 -61.96 14.99 -17.80
N GLY A 7 -61.33 15.69 -16.85
CA GLY A 7 -60.19 16.58 -17.11
C GLY A 7 -58.87 15.81 -17.05
N SER A 8 -58.19 15.69 -18.18
CA SER A 8 -56.85 15.12 -18.32
C SER A 8 -55.80 16.25 -18.41
N ASP A 9 -55.04 16.48 -17.35
CA ASP A 9 -53.84 17.32 -17.40
C ASP A 9 -52.57 16.46 -17.24
N ARG A 10 -51.91 16.19 -18.37
CA ARG A 10 -50.50 15.77 -18.43
C ARG A 10 -49.65 17.01 -18.64
N GLN A 11 -49.05 17.53 -17.58
CA GLN A 11 -47.95 18.50 -17.69
C GLN A 11 -46.61 17.76 -17.89
N ALA A 12 -46.04 17.94 -19.08
CA ALA A 12 -44.66 17.61 -19.38
C ALA A 12 -43.73 18.67 -18.77
N GLY A 13 -43.02 18.32 -17.70
CA GLY A 13 -41.93 19.12 -17.15
C GLY A 13 -40.66 18.96 -17.99
N ARG A 14 -40.40 19.91 -18.89
CA ARG A 14 -39.08 20.12 -19.51
C ARG A 14 -38.19 20.85 -18.51
N SER A 15 -37.22 20.16 -17.90
CA SER A 15 -36.11 20.79 -17.20
C SER A 15 -35.07 21.29 -18.22
N GLY A 16 -35.20 22.55 -18.61
CA GLY A 16 -34.14 23.26 -19.36
C GLY A 16 -32.97 23.55 -18.43
N THR A 17 -31.88 22.80 -18.58
CA THR A 17 -30.58 23.11 -17.99
C THR A 17 -30.04 24.41 -18.61
N GLN A 18 -30.15 25.51 -17.87
CA GLN A 18 -29.38 26.73 -18.16
C GLN A 18 -27.89 26.41 -17.97
N VAL A 19 -27.23 26.04 -19.06
CA VAL A 19 -25.76 26.04 -19.14
C VAL A 19 -25.34 27.50 -19.08
N THR A 20 -24.86 27.92 -17.92
CA THR A 20 -24.34 29.26 -17.68
C THR A 20 -23.23 29.56 -18.68
N THR A 21 -23.26 30.76 -19.26
CA THR A 21 -22.38 31.23 -20.34
C THR A 21 -20.89 31.12 -20.00
N ARG A 22 -20.53 31.02 -18.71
CA ARG A 22 -19.16 30.78 -18.23
C ARG A 22 -18.66 29.35 -18.51
N THR A 23 -19.53 28.34 -18.50
CA THR A 23 -19.16 26.94 -18.77
C THR A 23 -18.94 26.70 -20.25
N LEU A 24 -19.72 27.35 -21.11
CA LEU A 24 -19.52 27.34 -22.56
C LEU A 24 -18.20 28.05 -22.94
N LEU A 25 -17.87 29.18 -22.30
CA LEU A 25 -16.59 29.84 -22.54
C LEU A 25 -15.40 28.96 -22.14
N GLY A 26 -15.50 28.24 -21.01
CA GLY A 26 -14.45 27.32 -20.55
C GLY A 26 -14.21 26.14 -21.51
N ILE A 27 -15.27 25.56 -22.06
CA ILE A 27 -15.18 24.46 -23.05
C ILE A 27 -14.61 24.96 -24.37
N VAL A 28 -15.01 26.14 -24.83
CA VAL A 28 -14.48 26.72 -26.08
C VAL A 28 -12.99 27.05 -25.94
N VAL A 29 -12.55 27.60 -24.80
CA VAL A 29 -11.14 27.92 -24.54
C VAL A 29 -10.29 26.65 -24.38
N LEU A 30 -10.77 25.63 -23.66
CA LEU A 30 -10.07 24.33 -23.58
C LEU A 30 -10.02 23.62 -24.93
N GLY A 31 -11.09 23.68 -25.72
CA GLY A 31 -11.13 23.14 -27.07
C GLY A 31 -10.17 23.85 -28.03
N THR A 32 -10.02 25.18 -27.93
CA THR A 32 -9.05 25.92 -28.75
C THR A 32 -7.62 25.67 -28.31
N ILE A 33 -7.33 25.56 -27.00
CA ILE A 33 -5.98 25.21 -26.52
C ILE A 33 -5.61 23.78 -26.97
N LEU A 34 -6.53 22.82 -26.86
CA LEU A 34 -6.29 21.45 -27.32
C LEU A 34 -6.13 21.38 -28.85
N TYR A 35 -6.94 22.11 -29.60
CA TYR A 35 -6.83 22.20 -31.07
C TYR A 35 -5.53 22.87 -31.51
N VAL A 36 -5.09 23.93 -30.82
CA VAL A 36 -3.81 24.58 -31.09
C VAL A 36 -2.64 23.69 -30.69
N PHE A 37 -2.71 22.94 -29.58
CA PHE A 37 -1.63 22.06 -29.14
C PHE A 37 -1.50 20.81 -30.03
N VAL A 38 -2.61 20.11 -30.32
CA VAL A 38 -2.64 18.98 -31.27
C VAL A 38 -2.29 19.46 -32.67
N GLY A 39 -2.79 20.64 -33.06
CA GLY A 39 -2.40 21.30 -34.30
C GLY A 39 -0.91 21.57 -34.37
N ARG A 40 -0.27 22.06 -33.29
CA ARG A 40 1.16 22.37 -33.25
C ARG A 40 2.05 21.13 -33.26
N VAL A 41 1.66 20.07 -32.54
CA VAL A 41 2.39 18.78 -32.53
C VAL A 41 2.30 18.11 -33.90
N ARG A 42 1.10 18.09 -34.49
CA ARG A 42 0.90 17.58 -35.86
C ARG A 42 1.63 18.42 -36.90
N TRP A 43 1.73 19.74 -36.70
CA TRP A 43 2.52 20.63 -37.58
C TRP A 43 4.03 20.47 -37.40
N SER A 44 4.51 20.13 -36.19
CA SER A 44 5.94 19.83 -35.97
C SER A 44 6.34 18.49 -36.55
N GLU A 45 5.47 17.47 -36.49
CA GLU A 45 5.68 16.15 -37.11
C GLU A 45 5.59 16.25 -38.65
N ILE A 46 4.60 16.98 -39.19
CA ILE A 46 4.54 17.26 -40.64
C ILE A 46 5.78 18.04 -41.11
N LYS A 47 6.33 18.94 -40.27
CA LYS A 47 7.56 19.66 -40.60
C LYS A 47 8.80 18.78 -40.53
N SER A 48 8.91 17.87 -39.56
CA SER A 48 10.04 16.93 -39.50
C SER A 48 9.99 15.95 -40.66
N ASP A 49 8.79 15.52 -41.08
CA ASP A 49 8.60 14.57 -42.16
C ASP A 49 8.74 15.24 -43.54
N ALA A 50 8.27 16.48 -43.70
CA ALA A 50 8.54 17.27 -44.89
C ALA A 50 10.03 17.63 -45.01
N ALA A 51 10.72 17.87 -43.89
CA ALA A 51 12.16 18.06 -43.87
C ALA A 51 12.90 16.76 -44.23
N ALA A 52 12.47 15.61 -43.68
CA ALA A 52 13.04 14.30 -44.00
C ALA A 52 12.84 13.91 -45.47
N LYS A 53 11.66 14.17 -46.02
CA LYS A 53 11.35 13.96 -47.44
C LYS A 53 12.10 14.94 -48.34
N ALA A 54 12.20 16.21 -47.97
CA ALA A 54 13.02 17.18 -48.69
C ALA A 54 14.50 16.77 -48.69
N THR A 55 15.04 16.28 -47.57
CA THR A 55 16.41 15.72 -47.53
C THR A 55 16.56 14.43 -48.35
N GLN A 56 15.51 13.60 -48.46
CA GLN A 56 15.54 12.38 -49.27
C GLN A 56 15.46 12.70 -50.77
N ASP A 57 14.58 13.61 -51.18
CA ASP A 57 14.45 14.05 -52.56
C ASP A 57 15.70 14.85 -53.00
N ASP A 58 16.31 15.62 -52.08
CA ASP A 58 17.64 16.23 -52.28
C ASP A 58 18.73 15.17 -52.40
N ALA A 59 18.76 14.14 -51.55
CA ALA A 59 19.77 13.07 -51.63
C ALA A 59 19.67 12.26 -52.93
N ILE A 60 18.45 11.94 -53.39
CA ILE A 60 18.20 11.25 -54.65
C ILE A 60 18.56 12.16 -55.84
N SER A 61 18.22 13.44 -55.78
CA SER A 61 18.58 14.42 -56.82
C SER A 61 20.09 14.67 -56.87
N GLN A 62 20.76 14.69 -55.71
CA GLN A 62 22.23 14.79 -55.61
C GLN A 62 22.92 13.53 -56.12
N LEU A 63 22.36 12.34 -55.87
CA LEU A 63 22.83 11.07 -56.47
C LEU A 63 22.71 11.09 -58.01
N ALA A 64 21.56 11.52 -58.54
CA ALA A 64 21.34 11.62 -59.98
C ALA A 64 22.25 12.69 -60.65
N GLN A 65 22.47 13.82 -59.97
CA GLN A 65 23.44 14.83 -60.43
C GLN A 65 24.88 14.31 -60.35
N ALA A 66 25.24 13.58 -59.30
CA ALA A 66 26.57 12.98 -59.17
C ALA A 66 26.84 11.95 -60.27
N GLU A 67 25.84 11.16 -60.68
CA GLU A 67 25.93 10.24 -61.81
C GLU A 67 26.10 10.97 -63.15
N GLN A 68 25.29 12.01 -63.42
CA GLN A 68 25.43 12.81 -64.65
C GLN A 68 26.79 13.52 -64.73
N HIS A 69 27.28 14.07 -63.62
CA HIS A 69 28.62 14.65 -63.55
C HIS A 69 29.72 13.59 -63.66
N GLY A 70 29.47 12.34 -63.25
CA GLY A 70 30.36 11.20 -63.46
C GLY A 70 30.59 10.91 -64.95
N VAL A 71 29.51 10.89 -65.75
CA VAL A 71 29.58 10.67 -67.21
C VAL A 71 30.31 11.82 -67.92
N GLN A 72 30.03 13.07 -67.55
CA GLN A 72 30.74 14.24 -68.08
C GLN A 72 32.23 14.23 -67.71
N ARG A 73 32.55 13.78 -66.50
CA ARG A 73 33.93 13.66 -65.98
C ARG A 73 34.72 12.60 -66.73
N ASP A 74 34.15 11.44 -67.02
CA ASP A 74 34.86 10.37 -67.74
C ASP A 74 35.26 10.83 -69.15
N HIS A 75 34.38 11.60 -69.80
CA HIS A 75 34.67 12.26 -71.06
C HIS A 75 35.81 13.29 -70.93
N ASP A 76 35.79 14.14 -69.90
CA ASP A 76 36.84 15.14 -69.68
C ASP A 76 38.19 14.53 -69.30
N LEU A 77 38.20 13.48 -68.45
CA LEU A 77 39.41 12.73 -68.10
C LEU A 77 40.01 12.00 -69.30
N GLN A 78 39.16 11.46 -70.17
CA GLN A 78 39.60 10.85 -71.41
C GLN A 78 40.24 11.89 -72.34
N SER A 79 39.63 13.08 -72.47
CA SER A 79 40.20 14.19 -73.26
C SER A 79 41.53 14.71 -72.71
N ILE A 80 41.69 14.77 -71.37
CA ILE A 80 42.92 15.18 -70.69
C ILE A 80 44.01 14.11 -70.88
N ARG A 81 43.68 12.82 -70.77
CA ARG A 81 44.61 11.70 -71.01
C ARG A 81 45.07 11.62 -72.46
N GLU A 82 44.16 11.81 -73.42
CA GLU A 82 44.49 11.84 -74.85
C GLU A 82 45.42 13.01 -75.21
N ARG A 83 45.21 14.18 -74.58
CA ARG A 83 46.10 15.34 -74.75
C ARG A 83 47.46 15.17 -74.09
N LEU A 84 47.54 14.55 -72.91
CA LEU A 84 48.82 14.22 -72.26
C LEU A 84 49.61 13.13 -73.01
N ALA A 85 48.94 12.27 -73.77
CA ALA A 85 49.58 11.26 -74.60
C ALA A 85 50.22 11.82 -75.89
N SER A 86 49.99 13.10 -76.22
CA SER A 86 50.53 13.80 -77.41
C SER A 86 51.32 15.06 -77.02
N PRO A 87 52.56 14.91 -76.50
CA PRO A 87 53.29 15.98 -75.81
C PRO A 87 53.87 17.08 -76.72
N ASP A 88 53.90 16.88 -78.04
CA ASP A 88 54.60 17.77 -78.99
C ASP A 88 54.02 19.20 -79.11
N SER A 89 52.94 19.51 -78.37
CA SER A 89 52.21 20.79 -78.44
C SER A 89 51.98 21.49 -77.09
N LEU A 90 52.52 20.97 -75.99
CA LEU A 90 52.26 21.47 -74.63
C LEU A 90 53.56 21.99 -73.98
N ASN A 91 53.48 23.11 -73.26
CA ASN A 91 54.60 23.59 -72.43
C ASN A 91 54.54 23.02 -71.00
N ASP A 92 55.67 23.07 -70.27
CA ASP A 92 55.79 22.49 -68.92
C ASP A 92 54.75 23.03 -67.92
N GLN A 93 54.30 24.28 -68.10
CA GLN A 93 53.30 24.91 -67.24
C GLN A 93 51.89 24.37 -67.52
N GLN A 94 51.57 24.02 -68.77
CA GLN A 94 50.32 23.36 -69.15
C GLN A 94 50.28 21.91 -68.64
N VAL A 95 51.42 21.21 -68.64
CA VAL A 95 51.52 19.86 -68.08
C VAL A 95 51.31 19.87 -66.56
N GLN A 96 51.90 20.83 -65.83
CA GLN A 96 51.70 20.96 -64.39
C GLN A 96 50.25 21.33 -64.03
N ASP A 97 49.61 22.25 -64.75
CA ASP A 97 48.19 22.60 -64.52
C ASP A 97 47.27 21.39 -64.80
N MET A 98 47.56 20.60 -65.84
CA MET A 98 46.81 19.37 -66.13
C MET A 98 46.99 18.28 -65.07
N LEU A 99 48.21 18.10 -64.53
CA LEU A 99 48.47 17.15 -63.43
C LEU A 99 47.81 17.59 -62.13
N GLN A 100 47.85 18.88 -61.80
CA GLN A 100 47.18 19.41 -60.61
C GLN A 100 45.65 19.29 -60.72
N ARG A 101 45.09 19.50 -61.91
CA ARG A 101 43.68 19.22 -62.18
C ARG A 101 43.35 17.74 -62.00
N LEU A 102 44.16 16.83 -62.55
CA LEU A 102 43.97 15.38 -62.35
C LEU A 102 44.00 14.99 -60.87
N GLN A 103 44.95 15.51 -60.10
CA GLN A 103 45.06 15.22 -58.67
C GLN A 103 43.88 15.79 -57.86
N ASN A 104 43.41 17.00 -58.19
CA ASN A 104 42.20 17.58 -57.61
C ASN A 104 40.94 16.79 -58.00
N PHE A 105 40.89 16.25 -59.23
CA PHE A 105 39.81 15.36 -59.69
C PHE A 105 39.81 14.03 -58.93
N GLU A 106 40.97 13.40 -58.75
CA GLU A 106 41.09 12.13 -58.03
C GLU A 106 40.75 12.28 -56.55
N THR A 107 41.21 13.36 -55.91
CA THR A 107 40.91 13.63 -54.49
C THR A 107 39.41 13.92 -54.30
N GLY A 108 38.84 14.78 -55.13
CA GLY A 108 37.40 15.08 -55.10
C GLY A 108 36.51 13.92 -55.57
N ALA A 109 37.06 12.93 -56.29
CA ALA A 109 36.36 11.70 -56.67
C ALA A 109 36.28 10.70 -55.51
N ASN A 110 37.36 10.56 -54.75
CA ASN A 110 37.40 9.69 -53.58
C ASN A 110 36.45 10.20 -52.48
N GLU A 111 36.41 11.51 -52.24
CA GLU A 111 35.48 12.13 -51.29
C GLU A 111 34.01 11.97 -51.71
N ARG A 112 33.69 12.14 -53.00
CA ARG A 112 32.33 11.94 -53.53
C ARG A 112 31.91 10.48 -53.56
N SER A 113 32.83 9.56 -53.86
CA SER A 113 32.58 8.11 -53.79
C SER A 113 32.31 7.65 -52.36
N ALA A 114 33.06 8.17 -51.38
CA ALA A 114 32.79 7.93 -49.96
C ALA A 114 31.45 8.53 -49.50
N GLY A 115 31.08 9.71 -50.02
CA GLY A 115 29.76 10.30 -49.79
C GLY A 115 28.61 9.48 -50.39
N ALA A 116 28.78 8.97 -51.61
CA ALA A 116 27.79 8.14 -52.29
C ALA A 116 27.58 6.79 -51.58
N THR A 117 28.64 6.11 -51.14
CA THR A 117 28.53 4.86 -50.37
C THR A 117 27.87 5.06 -49.00
N SER A 118 28.13 6.19 -48.35
CA SER A 118 27.44 6.56 -47.11
C SER A 118 25.94 6.83 -47.33
N LEU A 119 25.57 7.47 -48.44
CA LEU A 119 24.16 7.73 -48.79
C LEU A 119 23.41 6.44 -49.17
N THR A 120 24.05 5.53 -49.90
CA THR A 120 23.44 4.23 -50.22
C THR A 120 23.26 3.37 -48.97
N ALA A 121 24.24 3.32 -48.07
CA ALA A 121 24.10 2.59 -46.81
C ALA A 121 22.96 3.15 -45.92
N ALA A 122 22.84 4.48 -45.84
CA ALA A 122 21.73 5.12 -45.13
C ALA A 122 20.36 4.84 -45.79
N ALA A 123 20.31 4.79 -47.13
CA ALA A 123 19.08 4.44 -47.85
C ALA A 123 18.67 2.97 -47.64
N GLU A 124 19.63 2.04 -47.61
CA GLU A 124 19.41 0.64 -47.29
C GLU A 124 18.94 0.43 -45.84
N GLU A 125 19.55 1.14 -44.89
CA GLU A 125 19.14 1.13 -43.47
C GLU A 125 17.70 1.64 -43.30
N LEU A 126 17.36 2.77 -43.95
CA LEU A 126 16.00 3.32 -43.97
C LEU A 126 14.98 2.35 -44.60
N GLN A 127 15.34 1.64 -45.67
CA GLN A 127 14.49 0.60 -46.25
C GLN A 127 14.30 -0.58 -45.29
N GLY A 128 15.36 -1.01 -44.62
CA GLY A 128 15.31 -2.06 -43.60
C GLY A 128 14.39 -1.70 -42.44
N ASP A 129 14.46 -0.45 -41.96
CA ASP A 129 13.62 0.03 -40.87
C ASP A 129 12.16 0.22 -41.28
N ARG A 130 11.89 0.64 -42.52
CA ARG A 130 10.53 0.66 -43.08
C ARG A 130 9.93 -0.74 -43.13
N ALA A 131 10.69 -1.73 -43.59
CA ALA A 131 10.24 -3.12 -43.64
C ALA A 131 9.92 -3.66 -42.23
N ARG A 132 10.79 -3.39 -41.25
CA ARG A 132 10.56 -3.76 -39.83
C ARG A 132 9.33 -3.07 -39.25
N ASN A 133 9.15 -1.77 -39.51
CA ASN A 133 7.97 -1.04 -39.05
C ASN A 133 6.68 -1.58 -39.68
N ARG A 134 6.71 -1.99 -40.96
CA ARG A 134 5.56 -2.63 -41.62
C ARG A 134 5.20 -3.97 -40.99
N VAL A 135 6.19 -4.80 -40.66
CA VAL A 135 5.94 -6.07 -39.94
C VAL A 135 5.29 -5.80 -38.58
N ARG A 136 5.83 -4.84 -37.81
CA ARG A 136 5.26 -4.42 -36.52
C ARG A 136 3.84 -3.88 -36.65
N LEU A 137 3.57 -3.11 -37.69
CA LEU A 137 2.26 -2.55 -37.96
C LEU A 137 1.23 -3.65 -38.28
N ILE A 138 1.58 -4.61 -39.13
CA ILE A 138 0.72 -5.76 -39.44
C ILE A 138 0.42 -6.55 -38.16
N GLU A 139 1.46 -6.83 -37.37
CA GLU A 139 1.30 -7.57 -36.11
C GLU A 139 0.38 -6.83 -35.13
N ALA A 140 0.63 -5.54 -34.91
CA ALA A 140 -0.19 -4.71 -34.03
C ALA A 140 -1.64 -4.60 -34.52
N TYR A 141 -1.83 -4.54 -35.84
CA TYR A 141 -3.15 -4.53 -36.46
C TYR A 141 -3.90 -5.84 -36.21
N ASP A 142 -3.26 -6.98 -36.42
CA ASP A 142 -3.86 -8.30 -36.19
C ASP A 142 -4.23 -8.50 -34.72
N ILE A 143 -3.35 -8.14 -33.79
CA ILE A 143 -3.63 -8.20 -32.34
C ILE A 143 -4.82 -7.29 -32.00
N GLY A 144 -4.82 -6.06 -32.49
CA GLY A 144 -5.90 -5.11 -32.25
C GLY A 144 -7.25 -5.62 -32.76
N ARG A 145 -7.27 -6.21 -33.97
CA ARG A 145 -8.48 -6.80 -34.57
C ARG A 145 -8.98 -8.02 -33.80
N ARG A 146 -8.08 -8.93 -33.38
CA ARG A 146 -8.45 -10.08 -32.53
C ARG A 146 -9.00 -9.62 -31.19
N THR A 147 -8.42 -8.58 -30.61
CA THR A 147 -8.89 -7.97 -29.36
C THR A 147 -10.28 -7.34 -29.52
N GLU A 148 -10.51 -6.58 -30.60
CA GLU A 148 -11.82 -5.98 -30.91
C GLU A 148 -12.90 -7.07 -31.05
N THR A 149 -12.60 -8.13 -31.80
CA THR A 149 -13.49 -9.28 -31.98
C THR A 149 -13.73 -10.00 -30.65
N GLY A 150 -12.68 -10.23 -29.87
CA GLY A 150 -12.76 -10.86 -28.55
C GLY A 150 -13.61 -10.07 -27.56
N LEU A 151 -13.52 -8.73 -27.56
CA LEU A 151 -14.36 -7.86 -26.74
C LEU A 151 -15.84 -7.94 -27.14
N ALA A 152 -16.14 -7.94 -28.44
CA ALA A 152 -17.51 -8.10 -28.93
C ALA A 152 -18.09 -9.48 -28.54
N SER A 153 -17.32 -10.55 -28.72
CA SER A 153 -17.71 -11.89 -28.27
C SER A 153 -17.91 -11.95 -26.76
N MET A 154 -17.04 -11.31 -25.99
CA MET A 154 -17.16 -11.27 -24.53
C MET A 154 -18.44 -10.55 -24.08
N GLU A 155 -18.79 -9.44 -24.72
CA GLU A 155 -20.04 -8.71 -24.46
C GLU A 155 -21.28 -9.57 -24.76
N GLU A 156 -21.29 -10.25 -25.90
CA GLU A 156 -22.36 -11.17 -26.27
C GLU A 156 -22.49 -12.32 -25.25
N GLN A 157 -21.38 -12.98 -24.91
CA GLN A 157 -21.36 -14.10 -23.97
C GLN A 157 -21.79 -13.66 -22.56
N LEU A 158 -21.35 -12.49 -22.11
CA LEU A 158 -21.73 -11.94 -20.81
C LEU A 158 -23.23 -11.60 -20.77
N ALA A 159 -23.77 -11.01 -21.84
CA ALA A 159 -25.20 -10.73 -21.95
C ALA A 159 -26.04 -12.02 -21.94
N GLN A 160 -25.63 -13.03 -22.70
CA GLN A 160 -26.28 -14.35 -22.71
C GLN A 160 -26.24 -15.01 -21.33
N LEU A 161 -25.08 -15.01 -20.67
CA LEU A 161 -24.89 -15.60 -19.35
C LEU A 161 -25.72 -14.88 -18.27
N THR A 162 -25.72 -13.55 -18.27
CA THR A 162 -26.53 -12.74 -17.34
C THR A 162 -28.02 -12.99 -17.55
N GLY A 163 -28.47 -13.05 -18.81
CA GLY A 163 -29.84 -13.40 -19.16
C GLY A 163 -30.22 -14.82 -18.72
N ALA A 164 -29.32 -15.78 -18.88
CA ALA A 164 -29.54 -17.17 -18.45
C ALA A 164 -29.68 -17.29 -16.93
N PHE A 165 -28.78 -16.67 -16.15
CA PHE A 165 -28.90 -16.63 -14.69
C PHE A 165 -30.20 -15.98 -14.22
N ALA A 166 -30.59 -14.85 -14.82
CA ALA A 166 -31.85 -14.18 -14.49
C ALA A 166 -33.07 -15.07 -14.81
N ALA A 167 -33.09 -15.71 -15.99
CA ALA A 167 -34.18 -16.58 -16.41
C ALA A 167 -34.29 -17.85 -15.56
N MET A 168 -33.18 -18.37 -15.03
CA MET A 168 -33.19 -19.55 -14.16
C MET A 168 -33.83 -19.30 -12.80
N GLY A 169 -33.78 -18.08 -12.28
CA GLY A 169 -34.35 -17.78 -10.96
C GLY A 169 -35.85 -18.08 -10.85
N THR A 170 -36.60 -17.87 -11.94
CA THR A 170 -38.08 -17.90 -11.95
C THR A 170 -38.71 -18.88 -12.94
N SER A 171 -37.90 -19.59 -13.74
CA SER A 171 -38.41 -20.52 -14.76
C SER A 171 -38.68 -21.92 -14.22
N ASP A 172 -39.31 -22.77 -15.05
CA ASP A 172 -39.49 -24.20 -14.72
C ASP A 172 -38.15 -24.90 -14.46
N LEU A 173 -37.11 -24.51 -15.20
CA LEU A 173 -35.75 -25.01 -14.99
C LEU A 173 -35.24 -24.64 -13.59
N GLY A 174 -35.53 -23.43 -13.13
CA GLY A 174 -35.25 -23.00 -11.75
C GLY A 174 -35.88 -23.91 -10.72
N ARG A 175 -37.17 -24.24 -10.88
CA ARG A 175 -37.86 -25.18 -9.97
C ARG A 175 -37.23 -26.57 -9.97
N ARG A 176 -36.73 -27.02 -11.11
CA ARG A 176 -36.02 -28.33 -11.21
C ARG A 176 -34.65 -28.30 -10.54
N ILE A 177 -33.90 -27.20 -10.68
CA ILE A 177 -32.64 -26.99 -9.93
C ILE A 177 -32.94 -26.97 -8.42
N ALA A 178 -33.98 -26.23 -8.01
CA ALA A 178 -34.41 -26.09 -6.61
C ALA A 178 -34.87 -27.40 -5.95
N ALA A 179 -35.13 -28.46 -6.73
CA ALA A 179 -35.52 -29.76 -6.20
C ALA A 179 -34.34 -30.54 -5.58
N ARG A 180 -33.10 -30.14 -5.87
CA ARG A 180 -31.90 -30.84 -5.46
C ARG A 180 -30.87 -29.90 -4.85
N ASP A 181 -30.53 -30.18 -3.59
CA ASP A 181 -29.65 -29.34 -2.78
C ASP A 181 -28.25 -29.17 -3.38
N ASP A 182 -27.72 -30.24 -3.97
CA ASP A 182 -26.42 -30.27 -4.67
C ASP A 182 -26.41 -29.35 -5.89
N LEU A 183 -27.47 -29.37 -6.71
CA LEU A 183 -27.59 -28.48 -7.86
C LEU A 183 -27.76 -27.01 -7.46
N VAL A 184 -28.47 -26.75 -6.35
CA VAL A 184 -28.57 -25.39 -5.80
C VAL A 184 -27.20 -24.89 -5.35
N GLN A 185 -26.41 -25.73 -4.67
CA GLN A 185 -25.03 -25.38 -4.27
C GLN A 185 -24.12 -25.12 -5.48
N GLU A 186 -24.18 -25.98 -6.50
CA GLU A 186 -23.40 -25.80 -7.73
C GLU A 186 -23.79 -24.52 -8.47
N TYR A 187 -25.09 -24.25 -8.61
CA TYR A 187 -25.59 -23.01 -9.22
C TYR A 187 -25.12 -21.78 -8.46
N GLU A 188 -25.22 -21.80 -7.13
CA GLU A 188 -24.81 -20.69 -6.29
C GLU A 188 -23.31 -20.43 -6.35
N ALA A 189 -22.50 -21.49 -6.29
CA ALA A 189 -21.05 -21.40 -6.45
C ALA A 189 -20.69 -20.82 -7.83
N LEU A 190 -21.39 -21.24 -8.88
CA LEU A 190 -21.19 -20.74 -10.24
C LEU A 190 -21.59 -19.27 -10.37
N ALA A 191 -22.72 -18.86 -9.77
CA ALA A 191 -23.18 -17.47 -9.78
C ALA A 191 -22.26 -16.52 -8.99
N ALA A 192 -21.56 -17.04 -7.98
CA ALA A 192 -20.60 -16.28 -7.18
C ALA A 192 -19.24 -16.05 -7.88
N LEU A 193 -18.94 -16.79 -8.95
CA LEU A 193 -17.70 -16.60 -9.71
C LEU A 193 -17.72 -15.23 -10.42
N LYS A 194 -16.80 -14.35 -10.04
CA LYS A 194 -16.56 -13.08 -10.72
C LYS A 194 -15.81 -13.34 -12.03
N VAL A 195 -16.54 -13.44 -13.13
CA VAL A 195 -15.96 -13.70 -14.46
C VAL A 195 -16.36 -12.59 -15.42
N GLY A 196 -15.44 -11.64 -15.63
CA GLY A 196 -15.68 -10.49 -16.51
C GLY A 196 -16.85 -9.60 -16.05
N SER A 197 -16.89 -8.39 -16.57
CA SER A 197 -18.00 -7.47 -16.35
C SER A 197 -18.14 -6.52 -17.53
N PHE A 198 -19.31 -5.90 -17.68
CA PHE A 198 -19.50 -4.85 -18.68
C PHE A 198 -18.54 -3.67 -18.43
N ASP A 199 -18.23 -3.37 -17.16
CA ASP A 199 -17.22 -2.37 -16.79
C ASP A 199 -15.81 -2.75 -17.26
N ASP A 200 -15.43 -4.02 -17.16
CA ASP A 200 -14.14 -4.52 -17.67
C ASP A 200 -14.07 -4.38 -19.20
N ILE A 201 -15.16 -4.72 -19.91
CA ILE A 201 -15.26 -4.58 -21.36
C ILE A 201 -15.10 -3.11 -21.76
N ASP A 202 -15.79 -2.19 -21.09
CA ASP A 202 -15.70 -0.76 -21.38
C ASP A 202 -14.32 -0.18 -21.04
N ARG A 203 -13.67 -0.67 -19.99
CA ARG A 203 -12.28 -0.31 -19.68
C ARG A 203 -11.33 -0.78 -20.78
N TRP A 204 -11.42 -2.04 -21.19
CA TRP A 204 -10.55 -2.62 -22.23
C TRP A 204 -10.82 -2.02 -23.61
N ARG A 205 -12.07 -1.73 -23.94
CA ARG A 205 -12.46 -1.01 -25.17
C ARG A 205 -11.86 0.40 -25.21
N ARG A 206 -11.86 1.13 -24.09
CA ARG A 206 -11.18 2.43 -23.99
C ARG A 206 -9.67 2.30 -24.21
N GLN A 207 -9.03 1.28 -23.65
CA GLN A 207 -7.60 1.01 -23.85
C GLN A 207 -7.30 0.67 -25.32
N LEU A 208 -8.12 -0.18 -25.94
CA LEU A 208 -7.99 -0.51 -27.36
C LEU A 208 -8.17 0.74 -28.24
N ASN A 209 -9.21 1.55 -27.98
CA ASN A 209 -9.51 2.77 -28.74
C ASN A 209 -8.45 3.87 -28.57
N ALA A 210 -7.61 3.81 -27.54
CA ALA A 210 -6.48 4.73 -27.41
C ALA A 210 -5.32 4.36 -28.36
N LEU A 211 -5.14 3.08 -28.69
CA LEU A 211 -3.98 2.57 -29.43
C LEU A 211 -4.32 2.15 -30.87
N PHE A 212 -5.45 1.48 -31.08
CA PHE A 212 -5.80 0.79 -32.32
C PHE A 212 -6.22 1.70 -33.48
N PRO A 213 -6.96 2.82 -33.29
CA PRO A 213 -7.38 3.66 -34.42
C PRO A 213 -6.22 4.20 -35.26
N ARG A 214 -5.11 4.60 -34.62
CA ARG A 214 -3.90 5.05 -35.33
C ARG A 214 -3.21 3.91 -36.10
N ILE A 215 -3.22 2.70 -35.55
CA ILE A 215 -2.65 1.50 -36.18
C ILE A 215 -3.50 1.06 -37.37
N LYS A 216 -4.83 1.06 -37.20
CA LYS A 216 -5.79 0.75 -38.26
C LYS A 216 -5.67 1.72 -39.43
N LEU A 217 -5.65 3.03 -39.15
CA LEU A 217 -5.47 4.05 -40.19
C LEU A 217 -4.14 3.87 -40.95
N ALA A 218 -3.05 3.59 -40.23
CA ALA A 218 -1.75 3.39 -40.85
C ALA A 218 -1.61 2.08 -41.63
N HIS A 219 -2.39 1.07 -41.27
CA HIS A 219 -2.48 -0.17 -42.02
C HIS A 219 -3.28 0.00 -43.32
N GLU A 220 -4.32 0.83 -43.31
CA GLU A 220 -5.21 1.10 -44.45
C GLU A 220 -4.62 2.10 -45.46
N ASP A 221 -3.74 3.02 -45.02
CA ASP A 221 -3.10 4.03 -45.87
C ASP A 221 -1.57 3.89 -45.81
N ASP A 222 -0.98 3.40 -46.90
CA ASP A 222 0.48 3.25 -47.06
C ASP A 222 1.23 4.59 -47.05
N GLN A 223 0.52 5.74 -47.13
CA GLN A 223 1.10 7.08 -47.01
C GLN A 223 1.21 7.56 -45.55
N VAL A 224 0.55 6.89 -44.60
CA VAL A 224 0.60 7.25 -43.18
C VAL A 224 1.85 6.64 -42.54
N HIS A 225 2.84 7.48 -42.27
CA HIS A 225 4.07 7.11 -41.57
C HIS A 225 3.83 6.93 -40.05
N ALA A 226 2.93 6.03 -39.63
CA ALA A 226 2.82 5.71 -38.22
C ALA A 226 3.99 4.83 -37.78
N THR A 227 4.70 5.29 -36.75
CA THR A 227 5.70 4.50 -36.04
C THR A 227 5.00 3.65 -34.98
N VAL A 228 5.05 2.33 -35.16
CA VAL A 228 4.55 1.38 -34.16
C VAL A 228 5.70 0.98 -33.25
N THR A 229 5.59 1.36 -31.98
CA THR A 229 6.62 1.04 -30.99
C THR A 229 6.45 -0.39 -30.47
N GLN A 230 7.51 -0.96 -29.90
CA GLN A 230 7.40 -2.26 -29.21
C GLN A 230 6.49 -2.19 -27.98
N GLU A 231 6.39 -1.03 -27.33
CA GLU A 231 5.51 -0.82 -26.18
C GLU A 231 4.03 -0.87 -26.58
N ASP A 232 3.68 -0.35 -27.76
CA ASP A 232 2.33 -0.43 -28.31
C ASP A 232 1.92 -1.88 -28.56
N ILE A 233 2.82 -2.67 -29.16
CA ILE A 233 2.60 -4.11 -29.39
C ILE A 233 2.47 -4.85 -28.06
N ALA A 234 3.36 -4.58 -27.10
CA ALA A 234 3.30 -5.21 -25.78
C ALA A 234 1.98 -4.89 -25.06
N SER A 235 1.54 -3.64 -25.11
CA SER A 235 0.26 -3.20 -24.53
C SER A 235 -0.93 -3.89 -25.19
N LEU A 236 -0.93 -3.98 -26.53
CA LEU A 236 -1.97 -4.69 -27.27
C LEU A 236 -1.98 -6.19 -26.97
N ARG A 237 -0.82 -6.86 -26.89
CA ARG A 237 -0.73 -8.28 -26.53
C ARG A 237 -1.22 -8.55 -25.11
N SER A 238 -0.88 -7.67 -24.16
CA SER A 238 -1.39 -7.76 -22.79
C SER A 238 -2.92 -7.64 -22.76
N LEU A 239 -3.48 -6.72 -23.54
CA LEU A 239 -4.91 -6.53 -23.65
C LEU A 239 -5.60 -7.74 -24.28
N GLU A 240 -5.05 -8.23 -25.40
CA GLU A 240 -5.51 -9.46 -26.07
C GLU A 240 -5.54 -10.65 -25.10
N THR A 241 -4.48 -10.83 -24.32
CA THR A 241 -4.37 -11.92 -23.34
C THR A 241 -5.43 -11.80 -22.25
N ALA A 242 -5.65 -10.59 -21.72
CA ALA A 242 -6.67 -10.34 -20.71
C ALA A 242 -8.08 -10.64 -21.23
N VAL A 243 -8.41 -10.15 -22.44
CA VAL A 243 -9.69 -10.38 -23.11
C VAL A 243 -9.90 -11.87 -23.38
N SER A 244 -8.89 -12.55 -23.93
CA SER A 244 -8.95 -13.98 -24.26
C SER A 244 -9.14 -14.84 -23.01
N THR A 245 -8.43 -14.52 -21.92
CA THR A 245 -8.56 -15.21 -20.64
C THR A 245 -9.96 -15.03 -20.05
N ALA A 246 -10.49 -13.81 -20.06
CA ALA A 246 -11.83 -13.53 -19.56
C ALA A 246 -12.91 -14.23 -20.40
N LEU A 247 -12.76 -14.22 -21.73
CA LEU A 247 -13.65 -14.93 -22.64
C LEU A 247 -13.63 -16.44 -22.40
N GLU A 248 -12.46 -17.05 -22.22
CA GLU A 248 -12.35 -18.47 -21.87
C GLU A 248 -13.05 -18.79 -20.56
N GLN A 249 -12.89 -17.94 -19.53
CA GLN A 249 -13.57 -18.13 -18.26
C GLN A 249 -15.10 -18.02 -18.42
N LEU A 250 -15.60 -17.06 -19.20
CA LEU A 250 -17.04 -16.93 -19.49
C LEU A 250 -17.58 -18.18 -20.19
N MET A 251 -16.85 -18.67 -21.21
CA MET A 251 -17.24 -19.90 -21.91
C MET A 251 -17.24 -21.12 -20.99
N ARG A 252 -16.28 -21.23 -20.07
CA ARG A 252 -16.26 -22.31 -19.06
C ARG A 252 -17.45 -22.20 -18.11
N GLN A 253 -17.78 -20.99 -17.65
CA GLN A 253 -18.93 -20.76 -16.78
C GLN A 253 -20.25 -21.09 -17.49
N GLN A 254 -20.39 -20.70 -18.76
CA GLN A 254 -21.55 -21.04 -19.57
C GLN A 254 -21.69 -22.56 -19.78
N ARG A 255 -20.58 -23.27 -20.06
CA ARG A 255 -20.59 -24.74 -20.16
C ARG A 255 -21.01 -25.40 -18.85
N ALA A 256 -20.48 -24.93 -17.72
CA ALA A 256 -20.88 -25.43 -16.40
C ALA A 256 -22.37 -25.19 -16.14
N LEU A 257 -22.88 -24.00 -16.50
CA LEU A 257 -24.30 -23.69 -16.40
C LEU A 257 -25.13 -24.66 -17.27
N SER A 258 -24.75 -24.88 -18.53
CA SER A 258 -25.43 -25.83 -19.42
C SER A 258 -25.42 -27.28 -18.90
N LEU A 259 -24.38 -27.69 -18.17
CA LEU A 259 -24.34 -29.00 -17.51
C LEU A 259 -25.37 -29.09 -16.36
N ILE A 260 -25.49 -28.03 -15.55
CA ILE A 260 -26.53 -27.92 -14.53
C ILE A 260 -27.91 -27.98 -15.20
N GLU A 261 -28.14 -27.24 -16.28
CA GLU A 261 -29.40 -27.28 -17.02
C GLU A 261 -29.74 -28.68 -17.54
N ALA A 262 -28.77 -29.36 -18.15
CA ALA A 262 -28.96 -30.70 -18.71
C ALA A 262 -29.30 -31.73 -17.62
N THR A 263 -28.71 -31.57 -16.44
CA THR A 263 -28.97 -32.41 -15.27
C THR A 263 -30.35 -32.11 -14.68
N ALA A 264 -30.68 -30.82 -14.51
CA ALA A 264 -31.97 -30.35 -14.01
C ALA A 264 -33.16 -30.82 -14.85
N LYS A 265 -33.02 -30.89 -16.18
CA LYS A 265 -34.09 -31.37 -17.08
C LYS A 265 -34.56 -32.80 -16.80
N ARG A 266 -33.77 -33.61 -16.09
CA ARG A 266 -34.11 -35.00 -15.72
C ARG A 266 -34.76 -35.14 -14.34
N ILE A 267 -34.94 -34.03 -13.63
CA ILE A 267 -35.43 -33.99 -12.25
C ILE A 267 -36.83 -33.38 -12.25
N ASP A 268 -37.70 -33.90 -11.39
CA ASP A 268 -39.03 -33.34 -11.20
C ASP A 268 -38.98 -31.95 -10.55
N PRO A 269 -39.81 -31.00 -10.97
CA PRO A 269 -39.76 -29.64 -10.46
C PRO A 269 -40.18 -29.57 -8.98
N SER A 270 -39.44 -28.76 -8.20
CA SER A 270 -39.81 -28.37 -6.85
C SER A 270 -41.05 -27.48 -6.84
N PRO A 271 -41.88 -27.50 -5.78
CA PRO A 271 -42.92 -26.50 -5.60
C PRO A 271 -42.35 -25.09 -5.35
N LYS A 272 -41.12 -24.97 -4.86
CA LYS A 272 -40.44 -23.68 -4.60
C LYS A 272 -39.64 -23.21 -5.81
N GLN A 273 -39.55 -21.90 -6.01
CA GLN A 273 -38.66 -21.33 -7.04
C GLN A 273 -37.19 -21.32 -6.56
N LEU A 274 -36.24 -21.35 -7.51
CA LEU A 274 -34.81 -21.27 -7.18
C LEU A 274 -34.48 -19.98 -6.43
N ALA A 275 -35.04 -18.86 -6.86
CA ALA A 275 -34.86 -17.57 -6.18
C ALA A 275 -35.32 -17.61 -4.71
N GLU A 276 -36.41 -18.33 -4.40
CA GLU A 276 -36.92 -18.49 -3.04
C GLU A 276 -35.97 -19.35 -2.19
N VAL A 277 -35.50 -20.48 -2.73
CA VAL A 277 -34.55 -21.37 -2.03
C VAL A 277 -33.22 -20.66 -1.75
N LEU A 278 -32.70 -19.90 -2.73
CA LEU A 278 -31.47 -19.12 -2.54
C LEU A 278 -31.66 -18.00 -1.50
N ALA A 279 -32.81 -17.32 -1.50
CA ALA A 279 -33.11 -16.30 -0.51
C ALA A 279 -33.27 -16.89 0.90
N GLU A 280 -33.90 -18.05 1.04
CA GLU A 280 -34.02 -18.79 2.30
C GLU A 280 -32.64 -19.18 2.83
N ARG A 281 -31.78 -19.79 2.00
CA ARG A 281 -30.39 -20.10 2.35
C ARG A 281 -29.56 -18.88 2.73
N GLN A 282 -29.76 -17.75 2.06
CA GLN A 282 -29.06 -16.52 2.42
C GLN A 282 -29.50 -16.04 3.81
N ARG A 283 -30.79 -16.06 4.10
CA ARG A 283 -31.31 -15.72 5.43
C ARG A 283 -30.79 -16.67 6.50
N GLU A 284 -30.77 -17.97 6.24
CA GLU A 284 -30.23 -18.97 7.17
C GLU A 284 -28.75 -18.73 7.47
N ARG A 285 -27.96 -18.40 6.44
CA ARG A 285 -26.55 -18.01 6.63
C ARG A 285 -26.42 -16.73 7.44
N ASP A 286 -27.17 -15.67 7.09
CA ASP A 286 -27.14 -14.40 7.83
C ASP A 286 -27.57 -14.59 9.29
N GLU A 287 -28.57 -15.42 9.55
CA GLU A 287 -28.99 -15.80 10.91
C GLU A 287 -27.91 -16.60 11.64
N SER A 288 -27.28 -17.57 10.99
CA SER A 288 -26.17 -18.33 11.55
C SER A 288 -24.99 -17.42 11.92
N TYR A 289 -24.59 -16.51 11.02
CA TYR A 289 -23.55 -15.51 11.29
C TYR A 289 -23.93 -14.60 12.46
N ARG A 290 -25.18 -14.14 12.54
CA ARG A 290 -25.64 -13.34 13.68
C ARG A 290 -25.60 -14.10 14.98
N ARG A 291 -26.02 -15.38 15.01
CA ARG A 291 -25.94 -16.22 16.22
C ARG A 291 -24.50 -16.41 16.66
N GLN A 292 -23.60 -16.72 15.72
CA GLN A 292 -22.18 -16.85 16.00
C GLN A 292 -21.56 -15.54 16.51
N LEU A 293 -21.97 -14.39 15.95
CA LEU A 293 -21.55 -13.08 16.45
C LEU A 293 -22.03 -12.84 17.88
N VAL A 294 -23.28 -13.18 18.21
CA VAL A 294 -23.81 -13.05 19.58
C VAL A 294 -23.07 -13.97 20.54
N GLU A 295 -22.78 -15.21 20.15
CA GLU A 295 -22.05 -16.16 20.99
C GLU A 295 -20.60 -15.70 21.24
N THR A 296 -19.91 -15.25 20.20
CA THR A 296 -18.52 -14.76 20.29
C THR A 296 -18.43 -13.47 21.09
N THR A 297 -19.35 -12.53 20.88
CA THR A 297 -19.42 -11.29 21.66
C THR A 297 -19.80 -11.55 23.12
N ALA A 298 -20.76 -12.44 23.39
CA ALA A 298 -21.11 -12.84 24.75
C ALA A 298 -19.95 -13.54 25.47
N ALA A 299 -19.17 -14.38 24.77
CA ALA A 299 -17.97 -14.98 25.31
C ALA A 299 -16.91 -13.92 25.68
N ALA A 300 -16.66 -12.95 24.79
CA ALA A 300 -15.73 -11.86 25.04
C ALA A 300 -16.16 -10.99 26.23
N VAL A 301 -17.46 -10.68 26.36
CA VAL A 301 -17.98 -9.92 27.52
C VAL A 301 -17.77 -10.68 28.83
N ARG A 302 -18.08 -11.99 28.87
CA ARG A 302 -17.83 -12.81 30.06
C ARG A 302 -16.36 -12.86 30.46
N GLU A 303 -15.45 -12.88 29.48
CA GLU A 303 -14.01 -12.85 29.73
C GLU A 303 -13.58 -11.51 30.33
N VAL A 304 -14.05 -10.39 29.77
CA VAL A 304 -13.78 -9.04 30.31
C VAL A 304 -14.33 -8.91 31.73
N ASP A 305 -15.56 -9.37 31.98
CA ASP A 305 -16.17 -9.35 33.31
C ASP A 305 -15.37 -10.19 34.32
N ALA A 306 -14.87 -11.35 33.91
CA ALA A 306 -14.03 -12.20 34.75
C ALA A 306 -12.69 -11.52 35.10
N GLN A 307 -12.03 -10.90 34.12
CA GLN A 307 -10.80 -10.14 34.35
C GLN A 307 -11.03 -8.95 35.29
N TYR A 308 -12.18 -8.27 35.17
CA TYR A 308 -12.53 -7.15 36.04
C TYR A 308 -12.83 -7.61 37.47
N ALA A 309 -13.55 -8.72 37.63
CA ALA A 309 -13.81 -9.33 38.93
C ALA A 309 -12.51 -9.79 39.63
N GLU A 310 -11.56 -10.34 38.87
CA GLU A 310 -10.25 -10.73 39.39
C GLU A 310 -9.46 -9.51 39.90
N LYS A 311 -9.43 -8.41 39.14
CA LYS A 311 -8.80 -7.15 39.57
C LYS A 311 -9.42 -6.60 40.85
N ILE A 312 -10.75 -6.59 40.95
CA ILE A 312 -11.45 -6.14 42.17
C ILE A 312 -11.07 -7.05 43.35
N ALA A 313 -11.03 -8.37 43.15
CA ALA A 313 -10.66 -9.30 44.20
C ALA A 313 -9.19 -9.11 44.65
N GLU A 314 -8.28 -8.85 43.71
CA GLU A 314 -6.87 -8.54 44.01
C GLU A 314 -6.74 -7.23 44.79
N GLU A 315 -7.46 -6.17 44.38
CA GLU A 315 -7.47 -4.88 45.06
C GLU A 315 -8.04 -5.01 46.49
N GLN A 316 -9.11 -5.79 46.68
CA GLN A 316 -9.65 -6.10 48.00
C GLN A 316 -8.65 -6.89 48.87
N ARG A 317 -7.88 -7.82 48.29
CA ARG A 317 -6.82 -8.54 49.03
C ARG A 317 -5.74 -7.57 49.49
N ARG A 318 -5.25 -6.69 48.60
CA ARG A 318 -4.25 -5.67 48.93
C ARG A 318 -4.76 -4.74 50.03
N GLN A 319 -6.02 -4.29 49.96
CA GLN A 319 -6.61 -3.46 51.01
C GLN A 319 -6.68 -4.18 52.36
N ARG A 320 -7.06 -5.47 52.38
CA ARG A 320 -7.07 -6.28 53.61
C ARG A 320 -5.67 -6.49 54.18
N GLU A 321 -4.67 -6.70 53.34
CA GLU A 321 -3.28 -6.80 53.77
C GLU A 321 -2.78 -5.49 54.38
N LEU A 322 -3.13 -4.36 53.77
CA LEU A 322 -2.78 -3.03 54.26
C LEU A 322 -3.45 -2.73 55.61
N LEU A 323 -4.74 -3.09 55.76
CA LEU A 323 -5.43 -2.99 57.05
C LEU A 323 -4.78 -3.87 58.12
N LYS A 324 -4.42 -5.11 57.80
CA LYS A 324 -3.70 -5.99 58.74
C LYS A 324 -2.34 -5.44 59.15
N GLN A 325 -1.62 -4.82 58.22
CA GLN A 325 -0.35 -4.15 58.55
C GLN A 325 -0.57 -2.98 59.52
N GLN A 326 -1.59 -2.17 59.28
CA GLN A 326 -1.97 -1.08 60.19
C GLN A 326 -2.39 -1.59 61.57
N GLU A 327 -3.17 -2.67 61.64
CA GLU A 327 -3.54 -3.31 62.91
C GLU A 327 -2.31 -3.83 63.67
N LEU A 328 -1.37 -4.49 62.98
CA LEU A 328 -0.12 -4.96 63.57
C LEU A 328 0.76 -3.80 64.05
N GLU A 329 0.82 -2.69 63.31
CA GLU A 329 1.54 -1.49 63.75
C GLU A 329 0.89 -0.86 64.98
N ALA A 330 -0.45 -0.80 65.03
CA ALA A 330 -1.19 -0.31 66.18
C ALA A 330 -0.97 -1.20 67.42
N GLU A 331 -0.98 -2.53 67.26
CA GLU A 331 -0.70 -3.48 68.34
C GLU A 331 0.74 -3.36 68.85
N LYS A 332 1.72 -3.18 67.95
CA LYS A 332 3.11 -2.88 68.33
C LYS A 332 3.22 -1.59 69.13
N LEU A 333 2.53 -0.53 68.71
CA LEU A 333 2.50 0.75 69.43
C LEU A 333 1.88 0.59 70.83
N GLN A 334 0.76 -0.13 70.97
CA GLN A 334 0.16 -0.42 72.27
C GLN A 334 1.07 -1.26 73.16
N THR A 335 1.75 -2.25 72.59
CA THR A 335 2.70 -3.09 73.33
C THR A 335 3.89 -2.26 73.83
N ASN A 336 4.41 -1.35 73.00
CA ASN A 336 5.48 -0.43 73.38
C ASN A 336 5.02 0.58 74.45
N GLN A 337 3.78 1.07 74.40
CA GLN A 337 3.23 1.94 75.44
C GLN A 337 3.13 1.19 76.78
N ARG A 338 2.59 -0.04 76.76
CA ARG A 338 2.50 -0.88 77.97
C ARG A 338 3.87 -1.21 78.55
N SER A 339 4.89 -1.47 77.71
CA SER A 339 6.25 -1.72 78.22
C SER A 339 6.86 -0.47 78.85
N GLN A 340 6.66 0.71 78.26
CA GLN A 340 7.10 1.99 78.86
C GLN A 340 6.39 2.28 80.19
N GLU A 341 5.09 2.01 80.29
CA GLU A 341 4.32 2.15 81.53
C GLU A 341 4.84 1.20 82.62
N LEU A 342 5.11 -0.07 82.27
CA LEU A 342 5.69 -1.05 83.20
C LEU A 342 7.08 -0.63 83.68
N GLU A 343 7.95 -0.15 82.80
CA GLU A 343 9.26 0.39 83.18
C GLU A 343 9.12 1.60 84.12
N ALA A 344 8.19 2.50 83.85
CA ALA A 344 7.94 3.66 84.71
C ALA A 344 7.48 3.24 86.12
N ILE A 345 6.57 2.26 86.21
CA ILE A 345 6.12 1.70 87.50
C ILE A 345 7.28 1.01 88.24
N GLN A 346 8.14 0.27 87.53
CA GLN A 346 9.31 -0.36 88.13
C GLN A 346 10.30 0.67 88.69
N ARG A 347 10.54 1.77 87.98
CA ARG A 347 11.37 2.88 88.48
C ARG A 347 10.77 3.51 89.73
N GLN A 348 9.46 3.77 89.74
CA GLN A 348 8.78 4.31 90.93
C GLN A 348 8.86 3.36 92.13
N ARG A 349 8.73 2.04 91.93
CA ARG A 349 8.91 1.06 92.99
C ARG A 349 10.34 1.06 93.51
N ALA A 350 11.35 1.10 92.63
CA ALA A 350 12.74 1.17 93.03
C ALA A 350 13.05 2.45 93.82
N GLU A 351 12.50 3.60 93.42
CA GLU A 351 12.62 4.86 94.18
C GLU A 351 11.93 4.79 95.54
N LEU A 352 10.76 4.16 95.63
CA LEU A 352 10.08 3.94 96.90
C LEU A 352 10.85 2.99 97.81
N ASP A 353 11.35 1.88 97.28
CA ASP A 353 12.18 0.93 98.02
C ASP A 353 13.48 1.59 98.51
N GLU A 354 14.10 2.44 97.69
CA GLU A 354 15.25 3.24 98.09
C GLU A 354 14.91 4.23 99.22
N ARG A 355 13.76 4.91 99.13
CA ARG A 355 13.29 5.80 100.21
C ARG A 355 13.01 5.03 101.50
N ILE A 356 12.37 3.87 101.42
CA ILE A 356 12.11 3.01 102.58
C ILE A 356 13.43 2.51 103.18
N ALA A 357 14.39 2.09 102.34
CA ALA A 357 15.71 1.65 102.80
C ALA A 357 16.49 2.79 103.47
N ARG A 358 16.46 4.01 102.90
CA ARG A 358 17.04 5.21 103.52
C ARG A 358 16.37 5.55 104.83
N GLN A 359 15.04 5.50 104.90
CA GLN A 359 14.29 5.80 106.13
C GLN A 359 14.58 4.76 107.22
N LYS A 360 14.68 3.47 106.86
CA LYS A 360 15.15 2.43 107.81
C LYS A 360 16.55 2.69 108.31
N LEU A 361 17.49 3.05 107.42
CA LEU A 361 18.85 3.44 107.80
C LEU A 361 18.86 4.67 108.72
N GLU A 362 18.03 5.68 108.45
CA GLU A 362 17.90 6.86 109.32
C GLU A 362 17.30 6.50 110.69
N ASP A 363 16.31 5.61 110.73
CA ASP A 363 15.69 5.13 111.97
C ASP A 363 16.65 4.26 112.79
N GLU A 364 17.38 3.34 112.15
CA GLU A 364 18.46 2.56 112.76
C GLU A 364 19.56 3.49 113.28
N TYR A 365 20.01 4.45 112.49
CA TYR A 365 20.98 5.46 112.91
C TYR A 365 20.47 6.25 114.13
N ARG A 366 19.22 6.74 114.13
CA ARG A 366 18.64 7.47 115.27
C ARG A 366 18.49 6.60 116.52
N ARG A 367 18.20 5.31 116.37
CA ARG A 367 18.08 4.35 117.47
C ARG A 367 19.43 3.98 118.06
N ASP A 368 20.42 3.75 117.21
CA ASP A 368 21.72 3.23 117.62
C ASP A 368 22.66 4.35 118.04
N MET A 369 22.56 5.56 117.46
CA MET A 369 23.42 6.70 117.82
C MET A 369 23.41 7.08 119.31
N PRO A 370 22.28 7.09 120.03
CA PRO A 370 22.28 7.30 121.48
C PRO A 370 23.09 6.24 122.23
N THR A 371 23.04 4.98 121.77
CA THR A 371 23.77 3.86 122.34
C THR A 371 25.26 3.91 121.97
N ILE A 372 25.58 4.24 120.73
CA ILE A 372 26.95 4.46 120.26
C ILE A 372 27.56 5.67 120.99
N ASN A 373 26.83 6.77 121.13
CA ASN A 373 27.26 7.95 121.87
C ASN A 373 27.45 7.65 123.36
N SER A 374 26.62 6.80 123.97
CA SER A 374 26.82 6.39 125.38
C SER A 374 28.01 5.46 125.57
N LEU A 375 28.29 4.58 124.60
CA LEU A 375 29.48 3.73 124.58
C LEU A 375 30.77 4.52 124.27
N LEU A 376 30.68 5.57 123.45
CA LEU A 376 31.80 6.47 123.13
C LEU A 376 32.03 7.54 124.17
N ALA A 377 31.01 7.94 124.95
CA ALA A 377 31.14 8.93 126.03
C ALA A 377 32.38 8.68 126.93
N PRO A 378 32.63 7.45 127.42
CA PRO A 378 33.84 7.18 128.21
C PRO A 378 35.16 7.21 127.40
N PHE A 379 35.15 7.17 126.07
CA PHE A 379 36.36 7.35 125.26
C PHE A 379 36.57 8.78 124.80
N LEU A 380 35.49 9.55 124.59
CA LEU A 380 35.53 10.97 124.22
C LEU A 380 35.82 11.86 125.43
N ASP A 381 35.30 11.53 126.62
CA ASP A 381 35.70 12.20 127.87
C ASP A 381 37.14 11.83 128.28
N ASN A 382 37.62 10.63 127.91
CA ASN A 382 39.01 10.22 128.10
C ASN A 382 39.94 10.57 126.91
N ALA A 383 39.45 11.29 125.90
CA ALA A 383 40.30 11.90 124.87
C ALA A 383 41.09 13.12 125.41
N ILE A 384 40.98 13.41 126.72
CA ILE A 384 42.01 14.09 127.51
C ILE A 384 43.05 13.04 127.92
N THR A 385 43.76 12.45 126.96
CA THR A 385 45.13 11.90 127.08
C THR A 385 45.49 11.06 125.83
N GLN A 386 45.71 11.71 124.69
CA GLN A 386 46.97 11.60 123.92
C GLN A 386 46.93 12.41 122.60
N PRO A 387 48.10 12.86 122.12
CA PRO A 387 48.22 13.93 121.13
C PRO A 387 48.01 13.44 119.70
N GLU A 388 47.65 14.44 118.89
CA GLU A 388 47.48 14.47 117.46
C GLU A 388 48.46 13.58 116.65
N GLY A 389 47.87 12.87 115.70
CA GLY A 389 48.55 12.11 114.65
C GLY A 389 47.54 11.15 114.02
N GLY A 390 46.63 11.57 113.15
CA GLY A 390 46.89 12.44 112.02
C GLY A 390 47.21 11.61 110.79
N ASN A 391 46.16 10.97 110.23
CA ASN A 391 46.03 10.52 108.84
C ASN A 391 46.99 9.39 108.38
N PRO A 392 46.80 8.79 107.19
CA PRO A 392 45.78 9.04 106.15
C PRO A 392 45.12 7.71 105.72
N ILE A 393 44.59 7.65 104.49
CA ILE A 393 44.32 6.44 103.67
C ILE A 393 42.83 6.07 103.65
N ALA A 394 42.16 5.93 102.51
CA ALA A 394 42.57 6.07 101.12
C ALA A 394 41.37 5.73 100.21
N LYS A 395 41.50 6.17 98.95
CA LYS A 395 41.15 5.45 97.70
C LYS A 395 39.68 5.08 97.57
N GLY A 396 39.00 5.57 96.54
CA GLY A 396 39.21 5.04 95.19
C GLY A 396 38.17 3.94 94.97
N GLY A 397 37.55 3.77 93.82
CA GLY A 397 37.75 4.41 92.54
C GLY A 397 36.53 4.14 91.68
N VAL A 398 36.56 4.78 90.53
CA VAL A 398 35.73 4.51 89.38
C VAL A 398 35.71 3.03 89.03
N LEU A 399 34.54 2.46 88.77
CA LEU A 399 34.38 1.41 87.76
C LEU A 399 33.08 1.66 86.98
N ARG A 400 33.22 2.12 85.73
CA ARG A 400 32.36 1.64 84.63
C ARG A 400 32.55 0.11 84.52
N PRO A 401 31.59 -0.66 84.01
CA PRO A 401 31.67 -0.94 82.57
C PRO A 401 30.33 -1.26 81.85
N THR A 402 30.36 -1.11 80.51
CA THR A 402 29.85 -2.01 79.44
C THR A 402 28.48 -2.67 79.61
N SER A 403 27.49 -2.57 78.72
CA SER A 403 27.41 -2.80 77.26
C SER A 403 26.37 -3.89 76.99
N LEU A 404 25.83 -3.89 75.76
CA LEU A 404 25.23 -4.99 75.01
C LEU A 404 23.73 -5.25 75.23
N GLY A 405 23.05 -5.27 74.08
CA GLY A 405 21.65 -5.63 73.88
C GLY A 405 21.12 -4.95 72.64
#